data_AF-A0AAD5QR54-F1
#
_entry.id   AF-A0AAD5QR54-F1
#
_cell.length_a   1.000
_cell.length_b   1.000
_cell.length_c   1.000
_cell.angle_alpha   90.00
_cell.angle_beta   90.00
_cell.angle_gamma   90.00
#
_symmetry.space_group_name_H-M   'P 1'
#
loop_
_entity.id
_entity.type
_entity.pdbx_description
1 polymer ?
#
loop_
_entity_poly.entity_id
_entity_poly.type
_entity_poly.pdbx_seq_one_letter_code
_entity_poly.pdbx_strand_id
1 'polypeptide(L)' 'MSKNTGNFMTLIDGIQTFSADGMRLSLADAGDGIEDANFVFSMADAAVLRLYNLVDWVKEMVALRDQGALRRGQL' A
#
# COMPACT_ATOMS: atom_id res chain seq x y z
N MET A 1 -20.04 -3.88 -6.65
CA MET A 1 -19.50 -5.25 -6.84
C MET A 1 -20.64 -6.23 -7.08
N SER A 2 -20.70 -6.89 -8.26
CA SER A 2 -21.74 -7.88 -8.62
C SER A 2 -21.13 -9.11 -9.30
N LYS A 3 -21.53 -10.30 -8.82
CA LYS A 3 -21.07 -11.59 -9.38
C LYS A 3 -21.53 -11.80 -10.82
N ASN A 4 -22.78 -11.42 -11.12
CA ASN A 4 -23.40 -11.66 -12.43
C ASN A 4 -22.77 -10.82 -13.54
N THR A 5 -22.11 -9.71 -13.19
CA THR A 5 -21.41 -8.84 -14.15
C THR A 5 -19.91 -9.11 -14.20
N GLY A 6 -19.42 -10.16 -13.54
CA GLY A 6 -17.98 -10.46 -13.43
C GLY A 6 -17.19 -9.43 -12.59
N ASN A 7 -17.86 -8.51 -11.89
CA ASN A 7 -17.23 -7.47 -11.08
C ASN A 7 -17.33 -7.83 -9.59
N PHE A 8 -16.67 -8.92 -9.22
CA PHE A 8 -16.67 -9.43 -7.85
C PHE A 8 -15.31 -10.01 -7.50
N MET A 9 -14.85 -9.76 -6.28
CA MET A 9 -13.60 -10.27 -5.74
C MET A 9 -13.88 -10.75 -4.32
N THR A 10 -13.47 -11.98 -3.99
CA THR A 10 -13.54 -12.45 -2.60
C THR A 10 -12.40 -11.86 -1.78
N LEU A 11 -12.54 -11.87 -0.45
CA LEU A 11 -11.47 -11.46 0.45
C LEU A 11 -10.16 -12.24 0.19
N ILE A 12 -10.28 -13.55 -0.04
CA ILE A 12 -9.11 -14.41 -0.25
C ILE A 12 -8.44 -14.08 -1.58
N ASP A 13 -9.21 -13.89 -2.65
CA ASP A 13 -8.67 -13.51 -3.97
C ASP A 13 -7.95 -12.16 -3.89
N GLY A 14 -8.52 -11.20 -3.16
CA GLY A 14 -7.92 -9.88 -2.96
C GLY A 14 -6.61 -9.94 -2.19
N ILE A 15 -6.55 -10.73 -1.11
CA ILE A 15 -5.31 -10.94 -0.34
C ILE A 15 -4.25 -11.63 -1.18
N GLN A 16 -4.61 -12.64 -1.98
CA GLN A 16 -3.66 -13.34 -2.85
C GLN A 16 -3.13 -12.45 -3.98
N THR A 17 -3.95 -11.51 -4.45
CA THR A 17 -3.60 -10.61 -5.56
C THR A 17 -2.78 -9.40 -5.09
N PHE A 18 -3.22 -8.73 -4.01
CA PHE A 18 -2.66 -7.44 -3.58
C PHE A 18 -1.92 -7.50 -2.24
N SER A 19 -1.73 -8.69 -1.67
CA SER A 19 -1.35 -8.90 -0.27
C SER A 19 -2.38 -8.37 0.74
N ALA A 20 -2.27 -8.80 1.99
CA ALA A 20 -3.11 -8.29 3.07
C ALA A 20 -2.93 -6.78 3.28
N ASP A 21 -1.69 -6.28 3.23
CA ASP A 21 -1.37 -4.88 3.51
C ASP A 21 -1.74 -3.95 2.36
N GLY A 22 -1.46 -4.36 1.11
CA GLY A 22 -1.90 -3.60 -0.07
C GLY A 22 -3.41 -3.50 -0.16
N MET A 23 -4.15 -4.58 0.15
CA MET A 23 -5.60 -4.54 0.22
C MET A 23 -6.12 -3.60 1.32
N ARG A 24 -5.55 -3.66 2.53
CA ARG A 24 -5.95 -2.78 3.65
C ARG A 24 -5.67 -1.31 3.35
N LEU A 25 -4.54 -1.00 2.72
CA LEU A 25 -4.19 0.37 2.35
C LEU A 25 -5.14 0.93 1.28
N SER A 26 -5.48 0.13 0.27
CA SER A 26 -6.46 0.52 -0.75
C SER A 26 -7.88 0.64 -0.19
N LEU A 27 -8.26 -0.20 0.77
CA LEU A 27 -9.54 -0.07 1.47
C LEU A 27 -9.63 1.20 2.32
N ALA A 28 -8.52 1.66 2.89
CA ALA A 28 -8.48 2.93 3.61
C ALA A 28 -8.63 4.14 2.66
N ASP A 29 -8.16 4.00 1.41
CA ASP A 29 -8.30 5.03 0.36
C ASP A 29 -9.68 5.01 -0.33
N ALA A 30 -10.41 3.89 -0.23
CA ALA A 30 -11.68 3.69 -0.94
C ALA A 30 -12.80 4.66 -0.52
N GLY A 31 -12.70 5.26 0.67
CA GLY A 31 -13.63 6.28 1.15
C GLY A 31 -13.72 6.33 2.68
N ASP A 32 -13.82 7.54 3.23
CA ASP A 32 -13.95 7.83 4.66
C ASP A 32 -15.28 8.55 5.02
N GLY A 33 -16.12 8.83 4.01
CA GLY A 33 -17.41 9.47 4.14
C GLY A 33 -18.60 8.51 4.28
N ILE A 34 -19.82 9.04 4.13
CA ILE A 34 -21.08 8.27 4.17
C ILE A 34 -21.45 7.71 2.78
N GLU A 35 -20.85 8.24 1.72
CA GLU A 35 -21.05 7.81 0.35
C GLU A 35 -20.47 6.39 0.13
N ASP A 36 -20.94 5.72 -0.94
CA ASP A 36 -20.47 4.37 -1.26
C ASP A 36 -18.97 4.36 -1.57
N ALA A 37 -18.20 3.65 -0.75
CA ALA A 37 -16.76 3.49 -0.95
C ALA A 37 -16.46 2.76 -2.27
N ASN A 38 -15.36 3.15 -2.92
CA ASN A 38 -14.95 2.63 -4.22
C ASN A 38 -13.56 1.99 -4.16
N PHE A 39 -13.51 0.66 -4.26
CA PHE A 39 -12.25 -0.07 -4.35
C PHE A 39 -11.72 -0.09 -5.80
N VAL A 40 -10.55 0.49 -6.01
CA VAL A 40 -9.93 0.60 -7.35
C VAL A 40 -8.66 -0.27 -7.40
N PHE A 41 -8.60 -1.23 -8.34
CA PHE A 41 -7.47 -2.15 -8.47
C PHE A 41 -6.12 -1.45 -8.69
N SER A 42 -6.10 -0.40 -9.50
CA SER A 42 -4.87 0.37 -9.73
C SER A 42 -4.33 1.06 -8.47
N MET A 43 -5.20 1.40 -7.50
CA MET A 43 -4.77 1.93 -6.21
C MET A 43 -4.17 0.83 -5.33
N ALA A 44 -4.70 -0.39 -5.39
CA ALA A 44 -4.11 -1.54 -4.70
C ALA A 44 -2.73 -1.93 -5.27
N ASP A 45 -2.56 -1.91 -6.59
CA ASP A 45 -1.25 -2.12 -7.22
C ASP A 45 -0.24 -1.04 -6.81
N ALA A 46 -0.66 0.23 -6.86
CA ALA A 46 0.19 1.34 -6.43
C ALA A 46 0.53 1.27 -4.93
N ALA A 47 -0.41 0.83 -4.09
CA ALA A 47 -0.20 0.63 -2.66
C ALA A 47 0.91 -0.40 -2.39
N VAL A 48 0.89 -1.54 -3.08
CA VAL A 48 1.93 -2.57 -2.96
C VAL A 48 3.30 -2.01 -3.34
N LEU A 49 3.40 -1.32 -4.47
CA LEU A 49 4.67 -0.71 -4.92
C LEU A 49 5.18 0.36 -3.95
N ARG A 50 4.30 1.19 -3.39
CA ARG A 50 4.66 2.20 -2.39
C ARG A 50 5.18 1.56 -1.10
N LEU A 51 4.53 0.51 -0.61
CA LEU A 51 4.97 -0.21 0.59
C LEU A 51 6.33 -0.87 0.37
N TYR A 52 6.54 -1.50 -0.79
CA TYR A 52 7.82 -2.08 -1.16
C TYR A 52 8.94 -1.03 -1.15
N ASN A 53 8.74 0.09 -1.85
CA ASN A 53 9.71 1.18 -1.90
C ASN A 53 9.98 1.80 -0.53
N LEU A 54 8.95 1.94 0.31
CA LEU A 54 9.09 2.44 1.67
C LEU A 54 9.99 1.52 2.51
N VAL A 55 9.74 0.21 2.47
CA VAL A 55 10.54 -0.76 3.24
C VAL A 55 12.00 -0.75 2.78
N ASP A 56 12.25 -0.72 1.48
CA ASP A 56 13.62 -0.67 0.95
C ASP A 56 14.32 0.64 1.31
N TRP A 57 13.62 1.77 1.21
CA TRP A 57 14.16 3.05 1.65
C TRP A 57 14.48 3.06 3.16
N VAL A 58 13.61 2.50 4.01
CA VAL A 58 13.87 2.41 5.45
C VAL A 58 15.13 1.59 5.73
N LYS A 59 15.33 0.45 5.04
CA LYS A 59 16.56 -0.35 5.18
C LYS A 59 17.80 0.44 4.75
N GLU A 60 17.73 1.18 3.65
CA GLU A 60 18.81 2.02 3.17
C GLU A 60 19.16 3.12 4.18
N MET A 61 18.16 3.81 4.72
CA MET A 61 18.37 4.88 5.71
C MET A 61 18.98 4.34 7.01
N VAL A 62 18.57 3.14 7.44
CA VAL A 62 19.17 2.43 8.57
C VAL A 62 20.65 2.15 8.30
N ALA A 63 21.00 1.62 7.13
CA ALA A 63 22.39 1.37 6.76
C ALA A 63 23.24 2.65 6.70
N LEU A 64 22.71 3.74 6.12
CA LEU A 64 23.39 5.03 6.07
C LEU A 64 23.61 5.65 7.46
N ARG A 65 22.63 5.49 8.36
CA ARG A 65 22.75 5.91 9.76
C ARG A 65 23.89 5.16 10.45
N ASP A 66 23.93 3.85 10.29
CA ASP A 66 24.94 3.00 10.95
C ASP A 66 26.35 3.27 10.39
N GLN A 67 26.45 3.74 9.14
CA GLN A 67 27.69 4.23 8.52
C GLN A 67 28.05 5.68 8.91
N GLY A 68 27.18 6.39 9.63
CA GLY A 68 27.37 7.80 9.99
C GLY A 68 27.30 8.77 8.81
N ALA A 69 26.71 8.35 7.68
CA ALA A 69 26.64 9.10 6.42
C ALA A 69 25.46 10.09 6.36
N LEU A 70 24.57 10.09 7.36
CA LEU A 70 23.47 11.05 7.44
C LEU A 70 23.97 12.47 7.68
N ARG A 71 23.28 13.45 7.07
CA ARG A 71 23.59 14.88 7.24
C ARG A 71 23.49 15.25 8.72
N ARG A 72 24.61 15.67 9.30
CA ARG A 72 24.67 16.31 10.61
C ARG A 72 24.69 17.81 10.35
N GLY A 73 23.65 18.53 10.77
CA GLY A 73 23.61 19.99 10.65
C GLY A 73 24.82 20.62 11.35
N GLN A 74 25.27 21.77 10.85
CA GLN A 74 26.24 22.60 11.58
C GLN A 74 25.52 23.21 12.80
N LEU A 75 26.12 23.03 13.99
CA LEU A 75 25.76 23.80 15.18
C LEU A 75 26.21 25.26 15.01
#